data_AF-A0A1D9ITY9-F1
#
_entry.id   AF-A0A1D9ITY9-F1
#
_cell.length_a   1.000
_cell.length_b   1.000
_cell.length_c   1.000
_cell.angle_alpha   90.00
_cell.angle_beta   90.00
_cell.angle_gamma   90.00
#
_symmetry.space_group_name_H-M   'P 1'
#
loop_
_entity.id
_entity.type
_entity.pdbx_description
1 polymer ?
#
loop_
_entity_poly.entity_id
_entity_poly.type
_entity_poly.pdbx_seq_one_letter_code
_entity_poly.pdbx_strand_id
1 'polypeptide(L)'
;MVTVGNYCEAEGPVGPAWMQDGLSPCFFFTLVPSTRMALGTLALVLALPCRRRERPAGADSLSWGAGPRISPYVLQLLLATLQAALPLAGLAGRVGTARGAPLPSYLLLASVLESLAGACGLWLLVVERSQARQRLAMGIWIKFRHSPGLLLLWTVAFAAENLALVSWNSPQWWWARADLGQQ
;
A
#
# COMPACT_ATOMS: atom_id res chain seq x y z
N MET A 1 -6.61 -14.83 24.95
CA MET A 1 -6.30 -13.38 25.00
C MET A 1 -5.04 -13.16 24.20
N VAL A 2 -5.02 -12.19 23.30
CA VAL A 2 -3.85 -11.90 22.45
C VAL A 2 -3.02 -10.85 23.16
N THR A 3 -1.75 -11.14 23.41
CA THR A 3 -0.82 -10.22 24.06
C THR A 3 -0.02 -9.49 22.99
N VAL A 4 0.05 -8.17 23.11
CA VAL A 4 0.94 -7.35 22.27
C VAL A 4 2.26 -7.27 23.00
N GLY A 5 3.31 -7.64 22.29
CA GLY A 5 4.67 -7.67 22.79
C GLY A 5 5.42 -6.34 22.67
N ASN A 6 6.72 -6.37 22.96
CA ASN A 6 7.68 -5.34 22.61
C ASN A 6 7.66 -5.04 21.09
N TYR A 7 8.34 -3.95 20.69
CA TYR A 7 8.27 -3.48 19.31
C TYR A 7 8.71 -4.54 18.30
N CYS A 8 9.89 -5.13 18.47
CA CYS A 8 10.42 -6.18 17.59
C CYS A 8 10.34 -7.61 18.16
N GLU A 9 10.12 -7.76 19.47
CA GLU A 9 10.20 -9.04 20.21
C GLU A 9 11.38 -9.94 19.77
N ALA A 10 11.08 -11.20 19.43
CA ALA A 10 12.04 -12.24 19.07
C ALA A 10 12.74 -11.98 17.72
N GLU A 11 12.28 -11.00 16.94
CA GLU A 11 12.89 -10.64 15.65
C GLU A 11 14.19 -9.82 15.82
N GLY A 12 14.57 -9.49 17.06
CA GLY A 12 15.78 -8.73 17.37
C GLY A 12 15.62 -7.23 17.17
N PRO A 13 16.67 -6.43 17.43
CA PRO A 13 16.62 -4.97 17.34
C PRO A 13 16.28 -4.45 15.93
N VAL A 14 15.74 -3.22 15.85
CA VAL A 14 15.46 -2.51 14.58
C VAL A 14 16.72 -2.35 13.71
N GLY A 15 17.91 -2.39 14.32
CA GLY A 15 19.18 -2.36 13.62
C GLY A 15 20.07 -3.54 14.05
N PRO A 16 20.92 -4.07 13.16
CA PRO A 16 21.25 -3.54 11.83
C PRO A 16 20.22 -3.86 10.74
N ALA A 17 20.23 -3.08 9.64
CA ALA A 17 19.26 -3.18 8.55
C ALA A 17 19.39 -4.48 7.74
N TRP A 18 20.59 -5.04 7.65
CA TRP A 18 20.90 -6.27 6.93
C TRP A 18 21.55 -7.29 7.87
N MET A 19 21.00 -8.50 7.93
CA MET A 19 21.51 -9.62 8.73
C MET A 19 21.25 -10.95 8.03
N GLN A 20 22.19 -11.89 8.14
CA GLN A 20 22.02 -13.27 7.69
C GLN A 20 21.45 -13.35 6.25
N ASP A 21 22.15 -12.70 5.32
CA ASP A 21 21.83 -12.67 3.88
C ASP A 21 20.45 -12.07 3.51
N GLY A 22 19.90 -11.20 4.36
CA GLY A 22 18.68 -10.44 4.03
C GLY A 22 18.42 -9.24 4.94
N LEU A 23 17.29 -8.57 4.71
CA LEU A 23 16.84 -7.46 5.55
C LEU A 23 16.26 -7.98 6.86
N SER A 24 16.55 -7.28 7.97
CA SER A 24 15.93 -7.62 9.25
C SER A 24 14.42 -7.32 9.20
N PRO A 25 13.54 -8.25 9.63
CA PRO A 25 12.09 -8.08 9.52
C PRO A 25 11.58 -6.82 10.21
N CYS A 26 12.04 -6.56 11.44
CA CYS A 26 11.60 -5.38 12.19
C CYS A 26 11.99 -4.06 11.49
N PHE A 27 13.18 -3.97 10.88
CA PHE A 27 13.61 -2.82 10.09
C PHE A 27 12.72 -2.64 8.86
N PHE A 28 12.57 -3.70 8.06
CA PHE A 28 11.83 -3.65 6.80
C PHE A 28 10.35 -3.28 6.99
N PHE A 29 9.67 -3.98 7.91
CA PHE A 29 8.26 -3.73 8.21
C PHE A 29 8.02 -2.43 9.00
N THR A 30 9.06 -1.76 9.46
CA THR A 30 8.95 -0.38 9.99
C THR A 30 9.14 0.65 8.87
N LEU A 31 10.20 0.50 8.09
CA LEU A 31 10.62 1.49 7.10
C LEU A 31 9.66 1.58 5.92
N VAL A 32 9.30 0.45 5.32
CA VAL A 32 8.49 0.43 4.09
C VAL A 32 7.09 1.01 4.34
N PRO A 33 6.32 0.55 5.34
CA PRO A 33 4.97 1.07 5.57
C PRO A 33 4.97 2.56 5.93
N SER A 34 5.97 3.00 6.72
CA SER A 34 6.14 4.40 7.09
C SER A 34 6.44 5.28 5.87
N THR A 35 7.36 4.84 5.02
CA THR A 35 7.73 5.57 3.79
C THR A 35 6.54 5.66 2.85
N ARG A 36 5.85 4.54 2.61
CA ARG A 36 4.68 4.50 1.72
C ARG A 36 3.55 5.36 2.25
N MET A 37 3.28 5.33 3.55
CA MET A 37 2.25 6.17 4.15
C MET A 37 2.62 7.66 4.05
N ALA A 38 3.87 8.04 4.32
CA ALA A 38 4.34 9.42 4.18
C ALA A 38 4.21 9.95 2.74
N LEU A 39 4.55 9.11 1.75
CA LEU A 39 4.37 9.45 0.34
C LEU A 39 2.88 9.52 -0.03
N GLY A 40 2.05 8.63 0.52
CA GLY A 40 0.61 8.62 0.30
C GLY A 40 -0.07 9.87 0.82
N THR A 41 0.25 10.28 2.05
CA THR A 41 -0.26 11.53 2.62
C THR A 41 0.21 12.74 1.84
N LEU A 42 1.50 12.80 1.45
CA LEU A 42 2.04 13.87 0.62
C LEU A 42 1.31 13.96 -0.73
N ALA A 43 1.10 12.83 -1.41
CA ALA A 43 0.40 12.79 -2.69
C ALA A 43 -1.06 13.24 -2.57
N LEU A 44 -1.75 12.87 -1.48
CA LEU A 44 -3.12 13.31 -1.21
C LEU A 44 -3.20 14.81 -0.92
N VAL A 45 -2.33 15.34 -0.05
CA VAL A 45 -2.22 16.79 0.21
C VAL A 45 -1.93 17.54 -1.10
N LEU A 46 -1.11 16.92 -1.97
CA LEU A 46 -0.85 17.25 -3.37
C LEU A 46 -2.13 17.48 -4.20
N ALA A 47 -2.98 16.47 -4.17
CA ALA A 47 -4.11 16.30 -5.09
C ALA A 47 -5.39 17.02 -4.63
N LEU A 48 -5.61 17.19 -3.32
CA LEU A 48 -6.83 17.78 -2.77
C LEU A 48 -7.11 19.22 -3.24
N PRO A 49 -6.12 20.15 -3.28
CA PRO A 49 -6.33 21.52 -3.78
C PRO A 49 -6.71 21.54 -5.26
N CYS A 50 -6.05 20.71 -6.08
CA CYS A 50 -6.33 20.58 -7.51
C CYS A 50 -7.76 20.13 -7.78
N ARG A 51 -8.29 19.19 -6.98
CA ARG A 51 -9.68 18.75 -7.06
C ARG A 51 -10.67 19.88 -6.77
N ARG A 52 -10.38 20.75 -5.79
CA ARG A 52 -11.28 21.87 -5.43
C ARG A 52 -11.36 22.91 -6.56
N ARG A 53 -10.26 23.11 -7.28
CA ARG A 53 -10.16 24.02 -8.45
C ARG A 53 -10.97 23.53 -9.65
N GLU A 54 -11.08 22.22 -9.83
CA GLU A 54 -11.67 21.60 -11.02
C GLU A 54 -13.17 21.31 -10.95
N ARG A 55 -13.89 21.65 -9.87
CA ARG A 55 -15.37 21.56 -9.85
C ARG A 55 -15.97 22.67 -10.73
N PRO A 56 -16.62 22.38 -11.88
CA PRO A 56 -17.37 23.38 -12.62
C PRO A 56 -18.87 23.22 -12.35
N ALA A 57 -19.56 24.36 -12.29
CA ALA A 57 -21.01 24.44 -12.36
C ALA A 57 -21.47 24.09 -13.79
N GLY A 58 -22.60 23.40 -13.92
CA GLY A 58 -23.28 23.17 -15.20
C GLY A 58 -23.33 21.71 -15.61
N ALA A 59 -24.52 21.15 -15.56
CA ALA A 59 -24.86 19.87 -16.17
C ALA A 59 -25.30 20.15 -17.60
N ASP A 60 -24.53 19.69 -18.59
CA ASP A 60 -25.02 19.56 -19.95
C ASP A 60 -24.64 18.19 -20.52
N SER A 61 -25.63 17.60 -21.19
CA SER A 61 -25.67 16.24 -21.71
C SER A 61 -24.69 16.04 -22.86
N LEU A 62 -23.75 15.12 -22.73
CA LEU A 62 -22.78 14.79 -23.79
C LEU A 62 -22.61 13.28 -24.02
N SER A 63 -22.36 12.94 -25.29
CA SER A 63 -22.50 11.62 -25.89
C SER A 63 -21.32 10.67 -25.61
N TRP A 64 -21.65 9.42 -25.31
CA TRP A 64 -20.76 8.39 -24.73
C TRP A 64 -20.06 7.48 -25.76
N GLY A 65 -19.57 8.04 -26.88
CA GLY A 65 -19.10 7.22 -28.01
C GLY A 65 -17.70 6.62 -27.91
N ALA A 66 -16.78 7.22 -27.14
CA ALA A 66 -15.35 6.86 -27.14
C ALA A 66 -14.77 6.69 -25.74
N GLY A 67 -15.46 5.92 -24.89
CA GLY A 67 -15.03 5.66 -23.52
C GLY A 67 -13.72 4.85 -23.47
N PRO A 68 -12.73 5.23 -22.64
CA PRO A 68 -11.48 4.49 -22.47
C PRO A 68 -11.71 3.07 -21.96
N ARG A 69 -11.01 2.09 -22.57
CA ARG A 69 -11.08 0.63 -22.29
C ARG A 69 -11.23 0.34 -20.79
N ILE A 70 -12.35 -0.30 -20.44
CA ILE A 70 -12.80 -0.49 -19.04
C ILE A 70 -11.98 -1.60 -18.32
N SER A 71 -11.59 -2.64 -19.06
CA SER A 71 -10.91 -3.83 -18.50
C SER A 71 -9.63 -3.54 -17.69
N PRO A 72 -8.60 -2.81 -18.20
CA PRO A 72 -7.37 -2.57 -17.43
C PRO A 72 -7.62 -1.74 -16.18
N TYR A 73 -8.58 -0.81 -16.22
CA TYR A 73 -8.96 -0.01 -15.05
C TYR A 73 -9.63 -0.87 -13.96
N VAL A 74 -10.49 -1.82 -14.36
CA VAL A 74 -11.11 -2.76 -13.41
C VAL A 74 -10.03 -3.61 -12.72
N LEU A 75 -9.07 -4.13 -13.49
CA LEU A 75 -7.95 -4.89 -12.91
C LEU A 75 -7.14 -4.04 -11.93
N GLN A 76 -6.78 -2.81 -12.30
CA GLN A 76 -6.07 -1.88 -11.41
C GLN A 76 -6.86 -1.62 -10.12
N LEU A 77 -8.18 -1.43 -10.22
CA LEU A 77 -9.05 -1.20 -9.07
C LEU A 77 -9.06 -2.41 -8.13
N LEU A 78 -9.18 -3.63 -8.68
CA LEU A 78 -9.15 -4.86 -7.91
C LEU A 78 -7.81 -5.04 -7.19
N LEU A 79 -6.69 -4.85 -7.89
CA LEU A 79 -5.35 -4.97 -7.31
C LEU A 79 -5.08 -3.91 -6.24
N ALA A 80 -5.50 -2.66 -6.47
CA ALA A 80 -5.36 -1.59 -5.48
C ALA A 80 -6.22 -1.83 -4.23
N THR A 81 -7.43 -2.36 -4.41
CA THR A 81 -8.31 -2.76 -3.29
C THR A 81 -7.68 -3.90 -2.49
N LEU A 82 -7.15 -4.90 -3.18
CA LEU A 82 -6.47 -6.03 -2.57
C LEU A 82 -5.23 -5.56 -1.78
N GLN A 83 -4.42 -4.65 -2.35
CA GLN A 83 -3.26 -4.06 -1.69
C GLN A 83 -3.63 -3.31 -0.40
N ALA A 84 -4.79 -2.65 -0.35
CA ALA A 84 -5.27 -1.99 0.85
C ALA A 84 -5.83 -2.96 1.92
N ALA A 85 -6.34 -4.12 1.51
CA ALA A 85 -7.01 -5.07 2.40
C ALA A 85 -6.09 -6.17 2.95
N LEU A 86 -5.12 -6.64 2.13
CA LEU A 86 -4.23 -7.75 2.49
C LEU A 86 -3.45 -7.56 3.79
N PRO A 87 -2.90 -6.37 4.13
CA PRO A 87 -2.13 -6.22 5.36
C PRO A 87 -2.97 -6.43 6.62
N LEU A 88 -4.24 -5.99 6.61
CA LEU A 88 -5.19 -6.26 7.70
C LEU A 88 -5.67 -7.71 7.73
N ALA A 89 -5.94 -8.31 6.57
CA ALA A 89 -6.30 -9.72 6.49
C ALA A 89 -5.17 -10.63 7.00
N GLY A 90 -3.91 -10.30 6.66
CA GLY A 90 -2.73 -10.98 7.15
C GLY A 90 -2.56 -10.85 8.67
N LEU A 91 -2.78 -9.66 9.22
CA LEU A 91 -2.79 -9.43 10.67
C LEU A 91 -3.88 -10.27 11.35
N ALA A 92 -5.11 -10.27 10.82
CA ALA A 92 -6.21 -11.06 11.36
C ALA A 92 -5.89 -12.56 11.35
N GLY A 93 -5.26 -13.05 10.27
CA GLY A 93 -4.74 -14.43 10.19
C GLY A 93 -3.72 -14.72 11.29
N ARG A 94 -2.72 -13.84 11.48
CA ARG A 94 -1.69 -13.99 12.53
C ARG A 94 -2.28 -13.99 13.93
N VAL A 95 -3.24 -13.09 14.19
CA VAL A 95 -3.99 -13.02 15.45
C VAL A 95 -4.77 -14.32 15.70
N GLY A 96 -5.41 -14.87 14.67
CA GLY A 96 -6.17 -16.12 14.74
C GLY A 96 -5.29 -17.35 15.02
N THR A 97 -4.04 -17.35 14.53
CA THR A 97 -3.11 -18.48 14.69
C THR A 97 -2.13 -18.32 15.86
N ALA A 98 -2.16 -17.21 16.59
CA ALA A 98 -1.10 -16.86 17.55
C ALA A 98 -0.90 -17.83 18.72
N ARG A 99 -1.81 -18.80 18.98
CA ARG A 99 -1.70 -19.84 20.05
C ARG A 99 -1.17 -19.36 21.43
N GLY A 100 -1.36 -18.08 21.77
CA GLY A 100 -0.89 -17.48 23.02
C GLY A 100 0.51 -16.86 23.00
N ALA A 101 1.22 -16.93 21.87
CA ALA A 101 2.48 -16.20 21.67
C ALA A 101 2.23 -14.69 21.53
N PRO A 102 3.08 -13.84 22.13
CA PRO A 102 2.97 -12.40 21.99
C PRO A 102 3.23 -11.99 20.53
N LEU A 103 2.36 -11.14 19.98
CA LEU A 103 2.55 -10.59 18.65
C LEU A 103 3.46 -9.35 18.74
N PRO A 104 4.53 -9.25 17.93
CA PRO A 104 5.37 -8.08 17.93
C PRO A 104 4.58 -6.86 17.44
N SER A 105 4.72 -5.73 18.15
CA SER A 105 3.85 -4.58 17.90
C SER A 105 4.14 -3.88 16.55
N TYR A 106 5.31 -4.08 15.95
CA TYR A 106 5.59 -3.59 14.59
C TYR A 106 4.61 -4.15 13.56
N LEU A 107 4.05 -5.36 13.76
CA LEU A 107 3.08 -5.94 12.83
C LEU A 107 1.78 -5.13 12.79
N LEU A 108 1.33 -4.64 13.93
CA LEU A 108 0.15 -3.77 14.02
C LEU A 108 0.40 -2.47 13.25
N LEU A 109 1.55 -1.84 13.51
CA LEU A 109 1.95 -0.61 12.83
C LEU A 109 2.05 -0.83 11.32
N ALA A 110 2.78 -1.86 10.89
CA ALA A 110 2.98 -2.21 9.49
C ALA A 110 1.66 -2.44 8.77
N SER A 111 0.77 -3.26 9.34
CA SER A 111 -0.54 -3.55 8.74
C SER A 111 -1.42 -2.32 8.61
N VAL A 112 -1.44 -1.45 9.62
CA VAL A 112 -2.23 -0.20 9.57
C VAL A 112 -1.65 0.76 8.53
N LEU A 113 -0.35 1.01 8.57
CA LEU A 113 0.29 1.97 7.66
C LEU A 113 0.26 1.51 6.21
N GLU A 114 0.51 0.22 5.91
CA GLU A 114 0.38 -0.31 4.54
C GLU A 114 -1.06 -0.20 4.03
N SER A 115 -2.05 -0.50 4.87
CA SER A 115 -3.46 -0.44 4.46
C SER A 115 -3.90 0.99 4.19
N LEU A 116 -3.47 1.95 5.02
CA LEU A 116 -3.71 3.37 4.79
C LEU A 116 -2.98 3.88 3.55
N ALA A 117 -1.72 3.49 3.33
CA ALA A 117 -0.98 3.84 2.12
C ALA A 117 -1.64 3.25 0.85
N GLY A 118 -2.11 2.00 0.91
CA GLY A 118 -2.90 1.36 -0.13
C GLY A 118 -4.21 2.08 -0.41
N ALA A 119 -4.93 2.49 0.64
CA ALA A 119 -6.14 3.29 0.53
C ALA A 119 -5.87 4.66 -0.12
N CYS A 120 -4.73 5.31 0.18
CA CYS A 120 -4.32 6.54 -0.49
C CYS A 120 -4.12 6.31 -2.01
N GLY A 121 -3.43 5.24 -2.40
CA GLY A 121 -3.25 4.86 -3.80
C GLY A 121 -4.57 4.55 -4.52
N LEU A 122 -5.46 3.78 -3.88
CA LEU A 122 -6.79 3.48 -4.39
C LEU A 122 -7.62 4.76 -4.59
N TRP A 123 -7.59 5.66 -3.62
CA TRP A 123 -8.28 6.94 -3.71
C TRP A 123 -7.76 7.79 -4.87
N LEU A 124 -6.44 7.91 -5.01
CA LEU A 124 -5.83 8.64 -6.13
C LEU A 124 -6.26 8.05 -7.48
N LEU A 125 -6.26 6.72 -7.62
CA LEU A 125 -6.72 6.04 -8.83
C LEU A 125 -8.18 6.38 -9.17
N VAL A 126 -9.08 6.36 -8.18
CA VAL A 126 -10.51 6.69 -8.36
C VAL A 126 -10.69 8.17 -8.72
N VAL A 127 -9.95 9.06 -8.06
CA VAL A 127 -10.00 10.51 -8.33
C VAL A 127 -9.52 10.82 -9.74
N GLU A 128 -8.36 10.29 -10.15
CA GLU A 128 -7.82 10.48 -11.50
C GLU A 128 -8.81 10.00 -12.57
N ARG A 129 -9.43 8.83 -12.36
CA ARG A 129 -10.46 8.32 -13.28
C ARG A 129 -11.70 9.21 -13.31
N SER A 130 -12.12 9.76 -12.18
CA SER A 130 -13.27 10.67 -12.10
C SER A 130 -13.01 11.98 -12.86
N GLN A 131 -11.82 12.58 -12.68
CA GLN A 131 -11.41 13.80 -13.36
C GLN A 131 -11.25 13.58 -14.87
N ALA A 132 -10.66 12.46 -15.27
CA ALA A 132 -10.53 12.11 -16.68
C ALA A 132 -11.91 11.99 -17.36
N ARG A 133 -12.88 11.34 -16.69
CA ARG A 133 -14.27 11.26 -17.19
C ARG A 133 -14.94 12.63 -17.27
N GLN A 134 -14.75 13.49 -16.28
CA GLN A 134 -15.30 14.86 -16.29
C GLN A 134 -14.73 15.70 -17.43
N ARG A 135 -13.41 15.65 -17.66
CA ARG A 135 -12.77 16.39 -18.76
C ARG A 135 -13.23 15.93 -20.13
N LEU A 136 -13.37 14.61 -20.31
CA LEU A 136 -13.96 14.06 -21.53
C LEU A 136 -15.44 14.47 -21.71
N ALA A 137 -16.21 14.48 -20.62
CA ALA A 137 -17.58 14.96 -20.64
C ALA A 137 -17.69 16.45 -20.98
N MET A 138 -16.64 17.25 -20.74
CA MET A 138 -16.55 18.65 -21.19
C MET A 138 -15.97 18.81 -22.61
N GLY A 139 -15.77 17.72 -23.35
CA GLY A 139 -15.18 17.75 -24.69
C GLY A 139 -13.68 18.09 -24.72
N ILE A 140 -13.02 18.13 -23.56
CA ILE A 140 -11.58 18.43 -23.46
C ILE A 140 -10.81 17.15 -23.77
N TRP A 141 -10.03 17.16 -24.85
CA TRP A 141 -9.11 16.07 -25.16
C TRP A 141 -8.01 15.98 -24.10
N ILE A 142 -7.77 14.78 -23.58
CA ILE A 142 -6.75 14.52 -22.57
C ILE A 142 -5.94 13.29 -22.91
N LYS A 143 -4.66 13.33 -22.58
CA LYS A 143 -3.80 12.14 -22.54
C LYS A 143 -3.98 11.45 -21.19
N PHE A 144 -4.42 10.19 -21.20
CA PHE A 144 -4.51 9.38 -20.00
C PHE A 144 -3.10 9.16 -19.41
N ARG A 145 -2.82 9.75 -18.26
CA ARG A 145 -1.56 9.58 -17.52
C ARG A 145 -1.85 9.59 -16.03
N HIS A 146 -1.18 8.70 -15.29
CA HIS A 146 -1.24 8.70 -13.83
C HIS A 146 -0.47 9.88 -13.24
N SER A 147 -0.89 10.33 -12.06
CA SER A 147 -0.16 11.35 -11.33
C SER A 147 1.23 10.85 -10.92
N PRO A 148 2.23 11.74 -10.81
CA PRO A 148 3.54 11.37 -10.30
C PRO A 148 3.47 10.78 -8.88
N GLY A 149 2.50 11.21 -8.06
CA GLY A 149 2.29 10.65 -6.72
C GLY A 149 1.85 9.18 -6.74
N LEU A 150 0.89 8.83 -7.60
CA LEU A 150 0.45 7.44 -7.75
C LEU A 150 1.56 6.54 -8.30
N LEU A 151 2.30 7.04 -9.30
CA LEU A 151 3.46 6.32 -9.85
C LEU A 151 4.53 6.08 -8.80
N LEU A 152 4.86 7.10 -8.00
CA LEU A 152 5.85 6.99 -6.93
C LEU A 152 5.44 5.96 -5.87
N LEU A 153 4.17 5.95 -5.46
CA LEU A 153 3.63 4.94 -4.55
C LEU A 153 3.80 3.53 -5.10
N TRP A 154 3.48 3.30 -6.37
CA TRP A 154 3.66 2.00 -7.01
C TRP A 154 5.13 1.63 -7.19
N THR A 155 6.01 2.58 -7.48
CA THR A 155 7.46 2.33 -7.57
C THR A 155 8.02 1.89 -6.22
N VAL A 156 7.66 2.54 -5.13
CA VAL A 156 8.11 2.14 -3.79
C VAL A 156 7.52 0.79 -3.40
N ALA A 157 6.24 0.53 -3.72
CA ALA A 157 5.63 -0.79 -3.54
C ALA A 157 6.42 -1.87 -4.29
N PHE A 158 6.71 -1.65 -5.57
CA PHE A 158 7.48 -2.55 -6.40
C PHE A 158 8.89 -2.79 -5.83
N ALA A 159 9.58 -1.73 -5.41
CA ALA A 159 10.90 -1.85 -4.80
C ALA A 159 10.86 -2.66 -3.51
N ALA A 160 9.84 -2.47 -2.67
CA ALA A 160 9.66 -3.25 -1.45
C ALA A 160 9.47 -4.74 -1.71
N GLU A 161 8.65 -5.12 -2.69
CA GLU A 161 8.49 -6.53 -3.09
C GLU A 161 9.81 -7.13 -3.59
N ASN A 162 10.60 -6.38 -4.36
CA ASN A 162 11.90 -6.85 -4.82
C ASN A 162 12.90 -7.00 -3.66
N LEU A 163 12.89 -6.08 -2.69
CA LEU A 163 13.74 -6.20 -1.49
C LEU A 163 13.36 -7.42 -0.63
N ALA A 164 12.07 -7.75 -0.56
CA ALA A 164 11.60 -8.97 0.06
C ALA A 164 12.09 -10.22 -0.70
N LEU A 165 12.08 -10.21 -2.03
CA LEU A 165 12.60 -11.29 -2.87
C LEU A 165 14.12 -11.45 -2.75
N VAL A 166 14.87 -10.36 -2.62
CA VAL A 166 16.33 -10.44 -2.38
C VAL A 166 16.63 -11.09 -1.02
N SER A 167 15.78 -10.87 -0.02
CA SER A 167 15.92 -11.44 1.32
C SER A 167 15.45 -12.91 1.40
N TRP A 168 15.14 -13.56 0.28
CA TRP A 168 14.45 -14.85 0.25
C TRP A 168 15.20 -16.01 0.89
N ASN A 169 16.53 -15.97 0.83
CA ASN A 169 17.37 -17.00 1.43
C ASN A 169 17.68 -16.74 2.91
N SER A 170 17.20 -15.63 3.48
CA SER A 170 17.47 -15.30 4.88
C SER A 170 16.61 -16.18 5.81
N PRO A 171 17.22 -16.84 6.81
CA PRO A 171 16.49 -17.66 7.79
C PRO A 171 15.55 -16.83 8.69
N GLN A 172 15.77 -15.52 8.77
CA GLN A 172 14.92 -14.59 9.52
C GLN A 172 13.65 -14.21 8.77
N TRP A 173 13.57 -14.53 7.47
CA TRP A 173 12.48 -14.07 6.63
C TRP A 173 11.19 -14.89 6.82
N TRP A 174 10.05 -14.27 6.55
CA TRP A 174 8.78 -14.73 7.12
C TRP A 174 8.31 -16.13 6.67
N TRP A 175 8.81 -16.67 5.55
CA TRP A 175 8.57 -18.05 5.09
C TRP A 175 9.65 -19.05 5.47
N ALA A 176 10.87 -18.60 5.82
CA ALA A 176 11.99 -19.46 6.17
C ALA A 176 12.14 -19.68 7.68
N ARG A 177 11.37 -18.95 8.50
CA ARG A 177 11.37 -19.09 9.96
C ARG A 177 10.88 -20.48 10.37
N ALA A 178 11.72 -21.21 11.11
CA ALA A 178 11.26 -22.27 11.99
C ALA A 178 10.36 -21.65 13.08
N ASP A 179 9.29 -22.35 13.48
CA ASP A 179 8.34 -21.85 14.47
C ASP A 179 9.08 -21.27 15.69
N LEU A 180 8.83 -19.98 15.99
CA LEU A 180 9.38 -19.24 17.14
C LEU A 180 8.91 -19.78 18.51
N GLY A 181 8.42 -21.02 18.56
CA GLY A 181 7.94 -21.73 19.76
C GLY A 181 8.93 -22.72 20.35
N GLN A 182 10.20 -22.74 19.93
CA GLN A 182 11.23 -23.65 20.44
C GLN A 182 12.53 -22.97 20.90
N GLN A 183 12.44 -21.78 21.50
CA GLN A 183 13.51 -21.24 22.34
C GLN A 183 12.94 -20.71 23.66
#